data_AF-A0A6J3ARY1-F1
#
_entry.id   AF-A0A6J3ARY1-F1
#
_cell.length_a   1.000
_cell.length_b   1.000
_cell.length_c   1.000
_cell.angle_alpha   90.00
_cell.angle_beta   90.00
_cell.angle_gamma   90.00
#
_symmetry.space_group_name_H-M   'P 1'
#
loop_
_entity.id
_entity.type
_entity.pdbx_description
1 polymer ?
#
loop_
_entity_poly.entity_id
_entity_poly.type
_entity_poly.pdbx_seq_one_letter_code
_entity_poly.pdbx_strand_id
1 'polypeptide(L)'
;MSADSFQDDFTCSICFKHFIDPVTLGCGHSFCMPCLCICWEEAQDPPRCPVCRATSHPVNLKTNIILKTRVFLARRTRPYELPSSAEQTCEIHMSTKSFFCEVTKDALCFPCCQSKAHVTHGHCSIEWMAEEYRQKLLKQMRSVWEKTQENKRNLNRETSKVRMWETMYVALDNETVTCQVPLFEDLRRLLSDRPDVANNPTRSKYFLAWGAESFTSGQHYWEVDVADCANWAIGFCNDSWTRKNDMVVDSEGIFLLFCIKENNQCHLFTSSPLLPQYAKRPLGHVGVFLDYEGGVVSFVNVARRSLICSFLSCSFSSPLKPFLCSGHP
;
A
#
# COMPACT_ATOMS: atom_id res chain seq x y z
N MET A 1 -35.12 20.12 37.95
CA MET A 1 -34.54 19.05 37.11
C MET A 1 -33.67 19.75 36.08
N SER A 2 -32.35 19.60 36.20
CA SER A 2 -31.34 20.39 35.47
C SER A 2 -31.35 20.08 33.98
N ALA A 3 -31.20 21.13 33.16
CA ALA A 3 -31.19 21.10 31.70
C ALA A 3 -29.91 20.49 31.07
N ASP A 4 -29.05 19.85 31.89
CA ASP A 4 -27.74 19.32 31.48
C ASP A 4 -27.76 17.86 31.01
N SER A 5 -28.89 17.14 31.11
CA SER A 5 -28.91 15.69 30.82
C SER A 5 -28.98 15.33 29.32
N PHE A 6 -28.94 16.29 28.40
CA PHE A 6 -29.04 16.04 26.95
C PHE A 6 -27.71 16.23 26.18
N GLN A 7 -26.63 16.64 26.85
CA GLN A 7 -25.37 16.98 26.18
C GLN A 7 -24.45 15.78 25.89
N ASP A 8 -24.65 14.63 26.52
CA ASP A 8 -23.74 13.47 26.39
C ASP A 8 -24.10 12.48 25.26
N ASP A 9 -25.28 12.57 24.65
CA ASP A 9 -25.79 11.51 23.76
C ASP A 9 -25.30 11.58 22.30
N PHE A 10 -24.53 12.62 21.91
CA PHE A 10 -24.19 12.88 20.51
C PHE A 10 -22.69 13.00 20.22
N THR A 11 -21.83 12.62 21.17
CA THR A 11 -20.38 12.76 21.03
C THR A 11 -19.71 11.44 20.66
N CYS A 12 -18.69 11.52 19.82
CA CYS A 12 -17.85 10.39 19.47
C CYS A 12 -16.78 10.18 20.54
N SER A 13 -16.68 8.97 21.10
CA SER A 13 -15.71 8.65 22.14
C SER A 13 -14.24 8.59 21.66
N ILE A 14 -13.98 8.78 20.36
CA ILE A 14 -12.62 8.85 19.80
C ILE A 14 -12.15 10.31 19.68
N CYS A 15 -12.98 11.19 19.10
CA CYS A 15 -12.60 12.58 18.86
C CYS A 15 -13.23 13.57 19.84
N PHE A 16 -14.09 13.09 20.74
CA PHE A 16 -14.82 13.87 21.76
C PHE A 16 -15.64 15.04 21.17
N LYS A 17 -15.99 14.96 19.89
CA LYS A 17 -16.82 15.95 19.16
C LYS A 17 -18.14 15.32 18.73
N HIS A 18 -19.11 16.17 18.40
CA HIS A 18 -20.38 15.73 17.80
C HIS A 18 -20.15 14.81 16.60
N PHE A 19 -20.95 13.75 16.47
CA PHE A 19 -20.76 12.74 15.43
C PHE A 19 -20.65 13.31 14.01
N ILE A 20 -19.64 12.85 13.29
CA ILE A 20 -19.43 13.08 11.88
C ILE A 20 -19.78 11.79 11.18
N ASP A 21 -20.92 11.78 10.48
CA ASP A 21 -21.40 10.60 9.77
C ASP A 21 -21.42 9.36 10.69
N PRO A 22 -22.30 9.37 11.72
CA PRO A 22 -22.27 8.37 12.78
C PRO A 22 -22.48 6.97 12.23
N VAL A 23 -21.71 6.01 12.71
CA VAL A 23 -21.84 4.58 12.43
C VAL A 23 -21.98 3.84 13.74
N THR A 24 -22.95 2.93 13.82
CA THR A 24 -23.21 2.10 15.00
C THR A 24 -22.73 0.68 14.72
N LEU A 25 -21.83 0.17 15.57
CA LEU A 25 -21.34 -1.21 15.48
C LEU A 25 -22.39 -2.19 16.00
N GLY A 26 -22.22 -3.49 15.69
CA GLY A 26 -23.10 -4.55 16.22
C GLY A 26 -23.14 -4.64 17.75
N CYS A 27 -22.12 -4.13 18.43
CA CYS A 27 -22.09 -4.00 19.90
C CYS A 27 -22.87 -2.80 20.45
N GLY A 28 -23.51 -1.99 19.60
CA GLY A 28 -24.30 -0.82 19.99
C GLY A 28 -23.53 0.49 20.13
N HIS A 29 -22.19 0.45 20.20
CA HIS A 29 -21.39 1.68 20.26
C HIS A 29 -21.38 2.43 18.92
N SER A 30 -21.51 3.75 19.00
CA SER A 30 -21.53 4.64 17.84
C SER A 30 -20.28 5.51 17.78
N PHE A 31 -19.75 5.71 16.58
CA PHE A 31 -18.53 6.48 16.32
C PHE A 31 -18.71 7.35 15.08
N CYS A 32 -17.88 8.39 14.94
CA CYS A 32 -17.71 9.03 13.63
C CYS A 32 -17.14 8.02 12.65
N MET A 33 -17.70 7.91 11.43
CA MET A 33 -17.12 7.07 10.39
C MET A 33 -15.62 7.37 10.15
N PRO A 34 -15.18 8.65 10.01
CA PRO A 34 -13.76 8.99 9.90
C PRO A 34 -12.88 8.43 11.02
N CYS A 35 -13.32 8.59 12.27
CA CYS A 35 -12.54 8.15 13.43
C CYS A 35 -12.40 6.64 13.45
N LEU A 36 -13.49 5.93 13.14
CA LEU A 36 -13.50 4.48 13.11
C LEU A 36 -12.61 3.93 11.98
N CYS A 37 -12.63 4.56 10.79
CA CYS A 37 -11.76 4.19 9.68
C CYS A 37 -10.28 4.31 10.05
N ILE A 38 -9.88 5.44 10.64
CA ILE A 38 -8.49 5.65 11.09
C ILE A 38 -8.10 4.62 12.17
N CYS A 39 -8.97 4.38 13.16
CA CYS A 39 -8.71 3.38 14.19
C CYS A 39 -8.55 1.96 13.64
N TRP A 40 -9.16 1.65 12.49
CA TRP A 40 -9.12 0.32 11.88
C TRP A 40 -8.12 0.17 10.74
N GLU A 41 -7.45 1.24 10.32
CA GLU A 41 -6.43 1.20 9.27
C GLU A 41 -5.25 0.31 9.66
N GLU A 42 -4.78 0.44 10.91
CA GLU A 42 -3.64 -0.32 11.46
C GLU A 42 -4.04 -1.47 12.40
N ALA A 43 -5.34 -1.72 12.58
CA ALA A 43 -5.81 -2.72 13.54
C ALA A 43 -5.57 -4.17 13.07
N GLN A 44 -5.37 -5.06 14.05
CA GLN A 44 -5.37 -6.51 13.82
C GLN A 44 -6.71 -6.97 13.21
N ASP A 45 -6.65 -7.97 12.34
CA ASP A 45 -7.81 -8.57 11.68
C ASP A 45 -8.32 -9.76 12.53
N PRO A 46 -9.61 -9.78 12.97
CA PRO A 46 -10.67 -8.81 12.71
C PRO A 46 -10.63 -7.56 13.61
N PRO A 47 -11.08 -6.39 13.09
CA PRO A 47 -11.04 -5.14 13.85
C PRO A 47 -11.99 -5.18 15.05
N ARG A 48 -11.63 -4.44 16.11
CA ARG A 48 -12.35 -4.43 17.38
C ARG A 48 -12.99 -3.09 17.66
N CYS A 49 -14.07 -3.10 18.45
CA CYS A 49 -14.68 -1.89 18.97
C CYS A 49 -13.68 -1.12 19.85
N PRO A 50 -13.47 0.19 19.63
CA PRO A 50 -12.58 1.00 20.47
C PRO A 50 -12.98 1.08 21.95
N VAL A 51 -14.25 0.82 22.27
CA VAL A 51 -14.79 0.89 23.64
C VAL A 51 -14.80 -0.49 24.30
N CYS A 52 -15.63 -1.41 23.82
CA CYS A 52 -15.83 -2.71 24.48
C CYS A 52 -14.95 -3.84 23.94
N ARG A 53 -14.11 -3.57 22.92
CA ARG A 53 -13.22 -4.54 22.27
C ARG A 53 -13.93 -5.74 21.60
N ALA A 54 -15.26 -5.72 21.55
CA ALA A 54 -16.02 -6.72 20.80
C ALA A 54 -15.57 -6.74 19.33
N THR A 55 -15.42 -7.94 18.78
CA THR A 55 -15.05 -8.15 17.39
C THR A 55 -16.10 -7.55 16.47
N SER A 56 -15.65 -6.75 15.51
CA SER A 56 -16.49 -6.12 14.51
C SER A 56 -16.14 -6.63 13.13
N HIS A 57 -17.13 -6.73 12.27
CA HIS A 57 -16.92 -7.02 10.86
C HIS A 57 -16.96 -5.67 10.14
N PRO A 58 -15.85 -5.20 9.55
CA PRO A 58 -15.77 -3.86 8.95
C PRO A 58 -16.55 -3.75 7.63
N VAL A 59 -17.22 -4.84 7.22
CA VAL A 59 -17.89 -4.93 5.94
C VAL A 59 -19.13 -4.04 5.98
N ASN A 60 -19.03 -2.90 5.29
CA ASN A 60 -20.13 -2.00 4.96
C ASN A 60 -20.66 -1.19 6.16
N LEU A 61 -19.84 -0.22 6.60
CA LEU A 61 -20.23 0.74 7.64
C LEU A 61 -21.39 1.61 7.15
N LYS A 62 -22.59 1.33 7.65
CA LYS A 62 -23.80 2.09 7.35
C LYS A 62 -23.94 3.25 8.32
N THR A 63 -24.21 4.43 7.76
CA THR A 63 -24.55 5.61 8.56
C THR A 63 -25.83 5.34 9.34
N ASN A 64 -25.79 5.62 10.64
CA ASN A 64 -26.99 5.69 11.48
C ASN A 64 -27.74 6.98 11.16
N ILE A 65 -28.77 6.87 10.32
CA ILE A 65 -29.54 8.00 9.82
C ILE A 65 -30.22 8.75 10.98
N ILE A 66 -30.75 8.02 11.98
CA ILE A 66 -31.42 8.62 13.13
C ILE A 66 -30.44 9.49 13.92
N LEU A 67 -29.26 8.94 14.22
CA LEU A 67 -28.21 9.66 14.96
C LEU A 67 -27.68 10.84 14.15
N LYS A 68 -27.53 10.69 12.82
CA LYS A 68 -27.14 11.79 11.92
C LYS A 68 -28.15 12.94 11.98
N THR A 69 -29.45 12.65 11.89
CA THR A 69 -30.52 13.66 11.97
C THR A 69 -30.55 14.35 13.34
N ARG A 70 -30.43 13.59 14.43
CA ARG A 70 -30.41 14.15 15.79
C ARG A 70 -29.19 15.05 16.02
N VAL A 71 -28.01 14.62 15.60
CA VAL A 71 -26.77 15.43 15.69
C VAL A 71 -26.89 16.70 14.85
N PHE A 72 -27.51 16.63 13.67
CA PHE A 72 -27.78 17.80 12.85
C PHE A 72 -28.67 18.81 13.60
N LEU A 73 -29.81 18.37 14.14
CA LEU A 73 -30.70 19.24 14.92
C LEU A 73 -30.04 19.79 16.20
N ALA A 74 -29.23 18.98 16.88
CA ALA A 74 -28.48 19.40 18.06
C ALA A 74 -27.45 20.51 17.72
N ARG A 75 -26.83 20.45 16.53
CA ARG A 75 -25.92 21.51 16.06
C ARG A 75 -26.66 22.82 15.75
N ARG A 76 -27.92 22.78 15.32
CA ARG A 76 -28.72 23.98 15.01
C ARG A 76 -29.33 24.65 16.25
N THR A 77 -29.52 23.88 17.32
CA THR A 77 -30.16 24.36 18.56
C THR A 77 -29.18 24.97 19.55
N ARG A 78 -27.87 24.75 19.37
CA ARG A 78 -26.87 25.56 20.05
C ARG A 78 -26.76 26.90 19.31
N PRO A 79 -26.89 28.05 19.99
CA PRO A 79 -26.30 29.28 19.48
C PRO A 79 -24.84 28.92 19.17
N TYR A 80 -24.42 29.13 17.94
CA TYR A 80 -23.02 28.99 17.61
C TYR A 80 -22.24 29.88 18.59
N GLU A 81 -21.54 29.28 19.55
CA GLU A 81 -20.29 29.87 20.03
C GLU A 81 -19.30 29.71 18.87
N LEU A 82 -19.54 30.50 17.80
CA LEU A 82 -18.53 30.75 16.79
C LEU A 82 -17.35 31.35 17.54
N PRO A 83 -16.11 30.97 17.19
CA PRO A 83 -14.95 31.67 17.70
C PRO A 83 -15.19 33.17 17.55
N SER A 84 -14.92 33.91 18.62
CA SER A 84 -14.95 35.38 18.73
C SER A 84 -13.98 36.08 17.76
N SER A 85 -13.91 35.69 16.48
CA SER A 85 -13.01 36.28 15.50
C SER A 85 -13.69 37.41 14.73
N ALA A 86 -12.95 38.51 14.58
CA ALA A 86 -13.33 39.67 13.76
C ALA A 86 -13.58 39.31 12.27
N GLU A 87 -13.22 38.09 11.84
CA GLU A 87 -13.35 37.63 10.45
C GLU A 87 -14.80 37.39 10.00
N GLN A 88 -15.71 37.17 10.95
CA GLN A 88 -17.13 36.91 10.69
C GLN A 88 -17.97 38.18 10.59
N THR A 89 -17.40 39.32 10.94
CA THR A 89 -18.01 40.63 10.76
C THR A 89 -17.50 41.29 9.48
N CYS A 90 -18.40 41.90 8.73
CA CYS A 90 -18.02 42.72 7.60
C CYS A 90 -17.45 44.05 8.10
N GLU A 91 -16.20 44.36 7.75
CA GLU A 91 -15.51 45.60 8.14
C GLU A 91 -16.15 46.87 7.57
N ILE A 92 -16.98 46.74 6.54
CA ILE A 92 -17.66 47.88 5.92
C ILE A 92 -19.02 48.12 6.58
N HIS A 93 -19.78 47.05 6.82
CA HIS A 93 -21.17 47.15 7.25
C HIS A 93 -21.39 46.80 8.73
N MET A 94 -20.31 46.47 9.46
CA MET A 94 -20.33 46.07 10.88
C MET A 94 -21.38 44.98 11.18
N SER A 95 -21.64 44.11 10.20
CA SER A 95 -22.69 43.09 10.27
C SER A 95 -22.11 41.70 10.04
N THR A 96 -22.75 40.69 10.62
CA THR A 96 -22.34 39.30 10.50
C THR A 96 -22.46 38.81 9.05
N LYS A 97 -21.42 38.14 8.56
CA LYS A 97 -21.43 37.43 7.28
C LYS A 97 -22.20 36.12 7.48
N SER A 98 -23.38 36.02 6.87
CA SER A 98 -24.23 34.82 6.94
C SER A 98 -24.47 34.17 5.58
N PHE A 99 -24.05 34.82 4.49
CA PHE A 99 -24.20 34.36 3.12
C PHE A 99 -22.85 33.92 2.53
N PHE A 100 -22.87 33.00 1.60
CA PHE A 100 -21.71 32.54 0.83
C PHE A 100 -21.98 32.77 -0.65
N CYS A 101 -21.04 33.41 -1.34
CA CYS A 101 -21.12 33.63 -2.78
C CYS A 101 -20.57 32.42 -3.52
N GLU A 102 -21.40 31.77 -4.33
CA GLU A 102 -21.01 30.53 -5.03
C GLU A 102 -19.95 30.76 -6.11
N VAL A 103 -19.88 31.97 -6.65
CA VAL A 103 -18.95 32.36 -7.72
C VAL A 103 -17.59 32.72 -7.16
N THR A 104 -17.53 33.68 -6.22
CA THR A 104 -16.26 34.20 -5.69
C THR A 104 -15.71 33.36 -4.55
N LYS A 105 -16.52 32.47 -3.97
CA LYS A 105 -16.18 31.61 -2.81
C LYS A 105 -15.91 32.38 -1.51
N ASP A 106 -16.55 33.54 -1.36
CA ASP A 106 -16.40 34.40 -0.18
C ASP A 106 -17.64 34.43 0.71
N ALA A 107 -17.43 34.68 2.01
CA ALA A 107 -18.49 34.94 2.97
C ALA A 107 -18.91 36.43 2.94
N LEU A 108 -20.21 36.68 2.80
CA LEU A 108 -20.81 38.01 2.64
C LEU A 108 -21.82 38.30 3.75
N CYS A 109 -21.90 39.57 4.15
CA CYS A 109 -23.04 40.10 4.89
C CYS A 109 -24.18 40.45 3.92
N PHE A 110 -25.39 40.68 4.45
CA PHE A 110 -26.57 40.99 3.64
C PHE A 110 -26.41 42.22 2.73
N PRO A 111 -25.83 43.35 3.19
CA PRO A 111 -25.56 44.47 2.28
C PRO A 111 -24.57 44.13 1.16
N CYS A 112 -23.52 43.34 1.45
CA CYS A 112 -22.53 42.94 0.43
C CYS A 112 -23.14 42.02 -0.64
N CYS A 113 -24.05 41.11 -0.30
CA CYS A 113 -24.68 40.23 -1.29
C CYS A 113 -25.61 40.99 -2.25
N GLN A 114 -26.15 42.14 -1.82
CA GLN A 114 -26.94 43.04 -2.67
C GLN A 114 -26.11 44.08 -3.43
N SER A 115 -24.80 44.13 -3.21
CA SER A 115 -23.92 45.06 -3.91
C SER A 115 -23.86 44.74 -5.41
N LYS A 116 -23.57 45.76 -6.24
CA LYS A 116 -23.41 45.58 -7.69
C LYS A 116 -22.38 44.48 -8.05
N ALA A 117 -21.40 44.24 -7.19
CA ALA A 117 -20.38 43.21 -7.40
C ALA A 117 -20.91 41.77 -7.26
N HIS A 118 -21.99 41.57 -6.49
CA HIS A 118 -22.47 40.24 -6.11
C HIS A 118 -23.95 39.98 -6.43
N VAL A 119 -24.73 41.01 -6.79
CA VAL A 119 -26.18 40.89 -7.01
C VAL A 119 -26.57 39.88 -8.10
N THR A 120 -25.68 39.65 -9.07
CA THR A 120 -25.89 38.66 -10.16
C THR A 120 -25.38 37.26 -9.82
N HIS A 121 -24.71 37.08 -8.68
CA HIS A 121 -24.17 35.78 -8.27
C HIS A 121 -25.20 34.99 -7.46
N GLY A 122 -25.09 33.66 -7.52
CA GLY A 122 -25.80 32.77 -6.60
C GLY A 122 -25.29 32.93 -5.17
N HIS A 123 -26.22 33.02 -4.21
CA HIS A 123 -25.94 33.10 -2.78
C HIS A 123 -26.75 32.07 -2.01
N CYS A 124 -26.14 31.55 -0.96
CA CYS A 124 -26.77 30.61 -0.05
C CYS A 124 -26.24 30.86 1.37
N SER A 125 -26.83 30.23 2.39
CA SER A 125 -26.32 30.41 3.75
C SER A 125 -24.99 29.69 3.93
N ILE A 126 -24.11 30.25 4.76
CA ILE A 126 -22.84 29.61 5.11
C ILE A 126 -23.08 28.23 5.74
N GLU A 127 -24.15 28.09 6.53
CA GLU A 127 -24.56 26.81 7.13
C GLU A 127 -24.87 25.75 6.05
N TRP A 128 -25.67 26.12 5.03
CA TRP A 128 -26.01 25.23 3.93
C TRP A 128 -24.76 24.80 3.16
N MET A 129 -23.90 25.76 2.78
CA MET A 129 -22.67 25.47 2.05
C MET A 129 -21.70 24.61 2.85
N ALA A 130 -21.51 24.90 4.13
CA ALA A 130 -20.67 24.10 5.00
C ALA A 130 -21.15 22.64 5.06
N GLU A 131 -22.47 22.42 5.12
CA GLU A 131 -23.03 21.07 5.09
C GLU A 131 -22.88 20.40 3.72
N GLU A 132 -23.06 21.11 2.61
CA GLU A 132 -22.85 20.58 1.26
C GLU A 132 -21.41 20.14 1.03
N TYR A 133 -20.43 21.01 1.35
CA TYR A 133 -19.00 20.67 1.29
C TYR A 133 -18.67 19.47 2.18
N ARG A 134 -19.25 19.43 3.38
CA ARG A 134 -19.09 18.31 4.30
C ARG A 134 -19.65 17.00 3.71
N GLN A 135 -20.84 17.01 3.10
CA GLN A 135 -21.38 15.82 2.44
C GLN A 135 -20.50 15.38 1.27
N LYS A 136 -19.97 16.32 0.48
CA LYS A 136 -19.04 16.02 -0.63
C LYS A 136 -17.76 15.34 -0.13
N LEU A 137 -17.14 15.89 0.92
CA LEU A 137 -15.96 15.31 1.56
C LEU A 137 -16.25 13.92 2.14
N LEU A 138 -17.39 13.75 2.80
CA LEU A 138 -17.81 12.45 3.34
C LEU A 138 -18.01 11.40 2.24
N LYS A 139 -18.59 11.78 1.09
CA LYS A 139 -18.74 10.90 -0.07
C LYS A 139 -17.38 10.47 -0.62
N GLN A 140 -16.45 11.42 -0.77
CA GLN A 140 -15.08 11.12 -1.21
C GLN A 140 -14.36 10.19 -0.23
N MET A 141 -14.41 10.48 1.07
CA MET A 141 -13.84 9.61 2.11
C MET A 141 -14.41 8.19 2.07
N ARG A 142 -15.73 8.04 1.88
CA ARG A 142 -16.38 6.72 1.77
C ARG A 142 -15.81 5.91 0.60
N SER A 143 -15.69 6.55 -0.56
CA SER A 143 -15.13 5.93 -1.76
C SER A 143 -13.67 5.51 -1.55
N VAL A 144 -12.85 6.34 -0.88
CA VAL A 144 -11.47 5.99 -0.55
C VAL A 144 -11.43 4.79 0.41
N TRP A 145 -12.25 4.79 1.46
CA TRP A 145 -12.30 3.69 2.42
C TRP A 145 -12.71 2.36 1.78
N GLU A 146 -13.72 2.36 0.91
CA GLU A 146 -14.15 1.17 0.16
C GLU A 146 -13.03 0.61 -0.71
N LYS A 147 -12.29 1.48 -1.42
CA LYS A 147 -11.11 1.09 -2.21
C LYS A 147 -10.00 0.50 -1.33
N THR A 148 -9.73 1.08 -0.16
CA THR A 148 -8.73 0.55 0.78
C THR A 148 -9.12 -0.84 1.29
N GLN A 149 -10.40 -1.05 1.63
CA GLN A 149 -10.89 -2.36 2.05
C GLN A 149 -10.80 -3.39 0.93
N GLU A 150 -11.16 -3.01 -0.30
CA GLU A 150 -11.06 -3.90 -1.46
C GLU A 150 -9.61 -4.26 -1.80
N ASN A 151 -8.71 -3.28 -1.77
CA ASN A 151 -7.27 -3.53 -1.93
C ASN A 151 -6.74 -4.46 -0.83
N LYS A 152 -7.19 -4.31 0.43
CA LYS A 152 -6.81 -5.21 1.53
C LYS A 152 -7.32 -6.63 1.29
N ARG A 153 -8.54 -6.81 0.77
CA ARG A 153 -9.07 -8.14 0.38
C ARG A 153 -8.30 -8.75 -0.77
N ASN A 154 -7.99 -7.96 -1.81
CA ASN A 154 -7.18 -8.42 -2.93
C ASN A 154 -5.79 -8.84 -2.45
N LEU A 155 -5.15 -8.02 -1.62
CA LEU A 155 -3.87 -8.37 -1.00
C LEU A 155 -3.97 -9.64 -0.16
N ASN A 156 -5.02 -9.80 0.66
CA ASN A 156 -5.24 -11.02 1.44
C ASN A 156 -5.48 -12.24 0.54
N ARG A 157 -6.20 -12.10 -0.57
CA ARG A 157 -6.45 -13.17 -1.55
C ARG A 157 -5.16 -13.60 -2.23
N GLU A 158 -4.35 -12.64 -2.69
CA GLU A 158 -3.03 -12.92 -3.26
C GLU A 158 -2.09 -13.52 -2.21
N THR A 159 -2.08 -13.00 -0.99
CA THR A 159 -1.30 -13.57 0.13
C THR A 159 -1.76 -14.99 0.46
N SER A 160 -3.06 -15.29 0.38
CA SER A 160 -3.60 -16.63 0.62
C SER A 160 -3.25 -17.61 -0.51
N LYS A 161 -3.17 -17.15 -1.76
CA LYS A 161 -2.61 -17.94 -2.86
C LYS A 161 -1.15 -18.26 -2.61
N VAL A 162 -0.35 -17.26 -2.21
CA VAL A 162 1.06 -17.44 -1.84
C VAL A 162 1.22 -18.44 -0.69
N ARG A 163 0.41 -18.35 0.37
CA ARG A 163 0.40 -19.32 1.48
C ARG A 163 -0.03 -20.73 1.08
N MET A 164 -1.00 -20.86 0.18
CA MET A 164 -1.41 -22.16 -0.35
C MET A 164 -0.29 -22.84 -1.15
N TRP A 165 0.68 -22.05 -1.62
CA TRP A 165 1.86 -22.55 -2.30
C TRP A 165 3.07 -22.83 -1.37
N GLU A 166 3.00 -22.51 -0.07
CA GLU A 166 4.04 -22.83 0.95
C GLU A 166 4.27 -24.35 1.13
N THR A 167 3.51 -25.22 0.44
CA THR A 167 3.59 -26.69 0.56
C THR A 167 4.10 -27.37 -0.72
N MET A 168 5.15 -26.84 -1.35
CA MET A 168 5.88 -27.56 -2.40
C MET A 168 7.39 -27.44 -2.17
N TYR A 169 7.99 -28.48 -1.57
CA TYR A 169 9.44 -28.58 -1.42
C TYR A 169 10.07 -28.80 -2.80
N VAL A 170 10.79 -27.80 -3.31
CA VAL A 170 11.66 -28.00 -4.48
C VAL A 170 12.92 -28.70 -3.99
N ALA A 171 13.09 -29.97 -4.36
CA ALA A 171 14.36 -30.66 -4.18
C ALA A 171 15.41 -30.02 -5.10
N LEU A 172 16.61 -29.75 -4.59
CA LEU A 172 17.74 -29.27 -5.39
C LEU A 172 18.50 -30.47 -5.95
N ASP A 173 18.96 -30.37 -7.20
CA ASP A 173 19.85 -31.33 -7.85
C ASP A 173 21.01 -30.59 -8.54
N ASN A 174 22.14 -31.26 -8.68
CA ASN A 174 23.33 -30.77 -9.40
C ASN A 174 23.99 -29.51 -8.80
N GLU A 175 24.59 -29.65 -7.62
CA GLU A 175 25.36 -28.61 -6.93
C GLU A 175 26.75 -28.43 -7.56
N THR A 176 27.10 -27.18 -7.91
CA THR A 176 28.44 -26.85 -8.41
C THR A 176 29.01 -25.65 -7.65
N VAL A 177 30.29 -25.74 -7.27
CA VAL A 177 31.04 -24.63 -6.67
C VAL A 177 32.00 -24.07 -7.70
N THR A 178 31.83 -22.80 -8.07
CA THR A 178 32.69 -22.12 -9.04
C THR A 178 33.32 -20.85 -8.43
N CYS A 179 34.52 -20.52 -8.89
CA CYS A 179 35.25 -19.33 -8.48
C CYS A 179 34.90 -18.09 -9.34
N GLN A 180 34.14 -18.26 -10.41
CA GLN A 180 33.72 -17.18 -11.30
C GLN A 180 32.29 -17.41 -11.78
N VAL A 181 31.46 -16.38 -11.60
CA VAL A 181 30.12 -16.31 -12.18
C VAL A 181 30.06 -14.97 -12.92
N PRO A 182 30.06 -14.97 -14.27
CA PRO A 182 30.00 -13.74 -15.06
C PRO A 182 28.85 -12.82 -14.63
N LEU A 183 27.72 -13.38 -14.16
CA LEU A 183 26.55 -12.63 -13.70
C LEU A 183 26.85 -11.52 -12.66
N PHE A 184 27.71 -11.78 -11.67
CA PHE A 184 28.01 -10.79 -10.63
C PHE A 184 29.10 -9.80 -11.07
N GLU A 185 29.94 -10.16 -12.04
CA GLU A 185 30.97 -9.28 -12.57
C GLU A 185 30.35 -8.17 -13.44
N ASP A 186 29.38 -8.51 -14.28
CA ASP A 186 28.66 -7.55 -15.13
C ASP A 186 27.90 -6.50 -14.29
N LEU A 187 27.26 -6.94 -13.21
CA LEU A 187 26.57 -6.05 -12.30
C LEU A 187 27.51 -5.14 -11.49
N ARG A 188 28.67 -5.64 -11.05
CA ARG A 188 29.70 -4.82 -10.38
C ARG A 188 30.25 -3.74 -11.32
N ARG A 189 30.37 -4.04 -12.62
CA ARG A 189 30.78 -3.04 -13.63
C ARG A 189 29.74 -1.93 -13.77
N LEU A 190 28.44 -2.26 -13.75
CA LEU A 190 27.37 -1.25 -13.79
C LEU A 190 27.35 -0.34 -12.56
N LEU A 191 27.72 -0.86 -11.39
CA LEU A 191 27.81 -0.08 -10.15
C LEU A 191 29.09 0.77 -10.05
N SER A 192 30.14 0.42 -10.81
CA SER A 192 31.44 1.10 -10.75
C SER A 192 31.52 2.28 -11.71
N ASP A 193 31.53 3.51 -11.18
CA ASP A 193 31.59 4.76 -11.94
C ASP A 193 33.00 5.13 -12.47
N ARG A 194 33.96 4.17 -12.49
CA ARG A 194 35.34 4.40 -12.95
C ARG A 194 35.87 3.23 -13.79
N PRO A 195 36.31 3.45 -15.04
CA PRO A 195 36.74 2.36 -15.93
C PRO A 195 38.12 1.76 -15.64
N ASP A 196 38.88 2.24 -14.64
CA ASP A 196 40.34 2.08 -14.68
C ASP A 196 41.01 1.83 -13.33
N VAL A 197 40.44 0.93 -12.52
CA VAL A 197 41.22 0.25 -11.48
C VAL A 197 41.02 -1.23 -11.71
N ALA A 198 42.11 -1.91 -12.07
CA ALA A 198 42.23 -3.36 -11.99
C ALA A 198 42.10 -3.78 -10.51
N ASN A 199 40.88 -3.73 -9.97
CA ASN A 199 40.53 -4.41 -8.75
C ASN A 199 40.57 -5.88 -9.10
N ASN A 200 41.69 -6.52 -8.75
CA ASN A 200 41.84 -7.96 -8.74
C ASN A 200 40.61 -8.50 -7.98
N PRO A 201 39.61 -9.09 -8.66
CA PRO A 201 38.39 -9.49 -7.97
C PRO A 201 38.82 -10.60 -7.04
N THR A 202 38.70 -10.38 -5.73
CA THR A 202 38.80 -11.44 -4.74
C THR A 202 37.91 -12.57 -5.25
N ARG A 203 38.52 -13.70 -5.66
CA ARG A 203 37.84 -14.88 -6.22
C ARG A 203 36.82 -15.36 -5.20
N SER A 204 35.62 -14.79 -5.26
CA SER A 204 34.53 -15.09 -4.37
C SER A 204 33.96 -16.41 -4.86
N LYS A 205 33.96 -17.43 -4.01
CA LYS A 205 33.36 -18.72 -4.36
C LYS A 205 31.85 -18.57 -4.32
N TYR A 206 31.20 -18.95 -5.41
CA TYR A 206 29.75 -18.98 -5.52
C TYR A 206 29.28 -20.43 -5.56
N PHE A 207 28.22 -20.69 -4.82
CA PHE A 207 27.46 -21.93 -4.87
C PHE A 207 26.33 -21.77 -5.88
N LEU A 208 26.23 -22.70 -6.83
CA LEU A 208 25.15 -22.76 -7.81
C LEU A 208 24.38 -24.06 -7.61
N ALA A 209 23.05 -23.94 -7.61
CA ALA A 209 22.14 -25.06 -7.55
C ALA A 209 20.96 -24.87 -8.49
N TRP A 210 20.44 -26.00 -8.96
CA TRP A 210 19.27 -26.08 -9.83
C TRP A 210 18.17 -26.87 -9.13
N GLY A 211 16.91 -26.54 -9.39
CA GLY A 211 15.79 -27.39 -8.96
C GLY A 211 15.86 -28.75 -9.65
N ALA A 212 15.43 -29.83 -9.02
CA ALA A 212 15.42 -31.16 -9.65
C ALA A 212 14.43 -31.23 -10.82
N GLU A 213 13.32 -30.50 -10.72
CA GLU A 213 12.24 -30.50 -11.71
C GLU A 213 12.28 -29.26 -12.59
N SER A 214 11.94 -29.46 -13.87
CA SER A 214 11.70 -28.38 -14.84
C SER A 214 10.20 -28.24 -15.08
N PHE A 215 9.71 -27.01 -15.16
CA PHE A 215 8.30 -26.70 -15.34
C PHE A 215 7.98 -26.29 -16.78
N THR A 216 6.93 -26.88 -17.34
CA THR A 216 6.43 -26.59 -18.71
C THR A 216 5.00 -26.08 -18.73
N SER A 217 4.35 -26.02 -17.58
CA SER A 217 2.95 -25.62 -17.41
C SER A 217 2.65 -25.44 -15.93
N GLY A 218 1.55 -24.77 -15.62
CA GLY A 218 1.02 -24.58 -14.28
C GLY A 218 1.64 -23.40 -13.52
N GLN A 219 1.19 -23.28 -12.29
CA GLN A 219 1.63 -22.29 -11.32
C GLN A 219 2.51 -22.93 -10.26
N HIS A 220 3.68 -22.38 -10.02
CA HIS A 220 4.70 -22.93 -9.13
C HIS A 220 5.26 -21.87 -8.20
N TYR A 221 5.65 -22.27 -6.99
CA TYR A 221 6.18 -21.38 -5.99
C TYR A 221 7.23 -22.08 -5.15
N TRP A 222 8.23 -21.33 -4.70
CA TRP A 222 9.21 -21.79 -3.73
C TRP A 222 9.80 -20.60 -2.97
N GLU A 223 10.38 -20.87 -1.81
CA GLU A 223 11.00 -19.87 -0.96
C GLU A 223 12.47 -20.18 -0.71
N VAL A 224 13.27 -19.12 -0.56
CA VAL A 224 14.70 -19.20 -0.23
C VAL A 224 15.02 -18.27 0.90
N ASP A 225 15.67 -18.77 1.95
CA ASP A 225 16.29 -17.92 2.95
C ASP A 225 17.56 -17.25 2.40
N VAL A 226 17.57 -15.92 2.37
CA VAL A 226 18.70 -15.11 1.89
C VAL A 226 19.25 -14.16 2.96
N ALA A 227 18.86 -14.36 4.23
CA ALA A 227 19.23 -13.47 5.34
C ALA A 227 20.76 -13.28 5.45
N ASP A 228 21.50 -14.39 5.44
CA ASP A 228 22.95 -14.42 5.68
C ASP A 228 23.80 -14.32 4.40
N CYS A 229 23.17 -14.23 3.22
CA CYS A 229 23.86 -14.16 1.94
C CYS A 229 24.16 -12.70 1.54
N ALA A 230 25.43 -12.37 1.32
CA ALA A 230 25.83 -11.03 0.89
C ALA A 230 25.47 -10.75 -0.58
N ASN A 231 25.76 -11.71 -1.46
CA ASN A 231 25.44 -11.66 -2.88
C ASN A 231 24.66 -12.92 -3.25
N TRP A 232 23.54 -12.76 -3.94
CA TRP A 232 22.73 -13.89 -4.39
C TRP A 232 21.94 -13.56 -5.66
N ALA A 233 21.56 -14.60 -6.38
CA ALA A 233 20.68 -14.57 -7.55
C ALA A 233 19.72 -15.75 -7.45
N ILE A 234 18.42 -15.48 -7.60
CA ILE A 234 17.37 -16.51 -7.51
C ILE A 234 16.33 -16.29 -8.59
N GLY A 235 15.70 -17.36 -9.05
CA GLY A 235 14.58 -17.27 -10.00
C GLY A 235 14.51 -18.49 -10.91
N PHE A 236 14.22 -18.25 -12.18
CA PHE A 236 14.10 -19.31 -13.19
C PHE A 236 15.03 -19.07 -14.36
N CYS A 237 15.59 -20.15 -14.89
CA CYS A 237 16.25 -20.12 -16.20
C CYS A 237 15.71 -21.24 -17.08
N ASN A 238 15.79 -21.05 -18.38
CA ASN A 238 15.56 -22.12 -19.33
C ASN A 238 16.51 -23.30 -19.05
N ASP A 239 15.98 -24.53 -19.09
CA ASP A 239 16.74 -25.77 -18.80
C ASP A 239 17.97 -25.94 -19.72
N SER A 240 18.02 -25.28 -20.88
CA SER A 240 19.21 -25.21 -21.73
C SER A 240 20.44 -24.58 -21.07
N TRP A 241 20.27 -23.81 -19.99
CA TRP A 241 21.36 -23.19 -19.22
C TRP A 241 21.98 -24.12 -18.18
N THR A 242 21.36 -25.23 -17.82
CA THR A 242 21.89 -26.16 -16.81
C THR A 242 23.24 -26.78 -17.18
N ARG A 243 23.57 -26.79 -18.47
CA ARG A 243 24.82 -27.37 -19.02
C ARG A 243 25.86 -26.32 -19.43
N LYS A 244 25.57 -25.03 -19.28
CA LYS A 244 26.46 -23.94 -19.71
C LYS A 244 26.96 -23.16 -18.51
N ASN A 245 28.28 -23.06 -18.36
CA ASN A 245 28.91 -22.27 -17.28
C ASN A 245 28.99 -20.76 -17.58
N ASP A 246 28.48 -20.32 -18.73
CA ASP A 246 28.66 -18.96 -19.28
C ASP A 246 27.34 -18.18 -19.30
N MET A 247 26.54 -18.24 -18.22
CA MET A 247 25.32 -17.44 -18.12
C MET A 247 25.65 -15.94 -18.04
N VAL A 248 25.17 -15.19 -19.03
CA VAL A 248 25.23 -13.72 -19.09
C VAL A 248 23.87 -13.14 -18.70
N VAL A 249 23.86 -12.08 -17.89
CA VAL A 249 22.66 -11.57 -17.21
C VAL A 249 21.53 -11.12 -18.15
N ASP A 250 21.88 -10.62 -19.34
CA ASP A 250 20.92 -10.13 -20.34
C ASP A 250 20.53 -11.19 -21.39
N SER A 251 20.83 -12.47 -21.14
CA SER A 251 20.44 -13.52 -22.08
C SER A 251 18.93 -13.78 -22.03
N GLU A 252 18.35 -14.11 -23.18
CA GLU A 252 16.95 -14.53 -23.25
C GLU A 252 16.71 -15.82 -22.46
N GLY A 253 15.53 -15.93 -21.83
CA GLY A 253 15.14 -17.10 -21.05
C GLY A 253 15.74 -17.16 -19.64
N ILE A 254 16.19 -16.03 -19.10
CA ILE A 254 16.65 -15.88 -17.71
C ILE A 254 15.74 -14.88 -16.99
N PHE A 255 15.14 -15.31 -15.88
CA PHE A 255 14.21 -14.52 -15.06
C PHE A 255 14.68 -14.57 -13.60
N LEU A 256 15.65 -13.71 -13.27
CA LEU A 256 16.35 -13.71 -11.99
C LEU A 256 16.18 -12.38 -11.26
N LEU A 257 16.13 -12.47 -9.93
CA LEU A 257 16.32 -11.38 -9.01
C LEU A 257 17.71 -11.51 -8.37
N PHE A 258 18.50 -10.45 -8.45
CA PHE A 258 19.83 -10.33 -7.88
C PHE A 258 19.81 -9.46 -6.63
N CYS A 259 20.70 -9.76 -5.70
CA CYS A 259 21.12 -8.85 -4.65
C CYS A 259 22.64 -8.77 -4.65
N ILE A 260 23.16 -7.55 -4.69
CA ILE A 260 24.59 -7.27 -4.55
C ILE A 260 24.79 -6.36 -3.37
N LYS A 261 25.69 -6.77 -2.47
CA LYS A 261 26.17 -5.94 -1.38
C LYS A 261 27.43 -5.21 -1.81
N GLU A 262 27.36 -3.88 -1.83
CA GLU A 262 28.52 -3.02 -1.97
C GLU A 262 28.65 -2.16 -0.70
N ASN A 263 29.79 -2.26 -0.03
CA ASN A 263 30.01 -1.67 1.29
C ASN A 263 28.92 -2.08 2.32
N ASN A 264 28.08 -1.13 2.72
CA ASN A 264 27.00 -1.33 3.70
C ASN A 264 25.60 -1.19 3.09
N GLN A 265 25.49 -1.15 1.76
CA GLN A 265 24.21 -1.06 1.05
C GLN A 265 24.03 -2.28 0.15
N CYS A 266 22.77 -2.67 -0.02
CA CYS A 266 22.39 -3.77 -0.89
C CYS A 266 21.49 -3.25 -1.99
N HIS A 267 21.84 -3.60 -3.22
CA HIS A 267 21.13 -3.21 -4.42
C HIS A 267 20.50 -4.44 -5.05
N LEU A 268 19.21 -4.33 -5.39
CA LEU A 268 18.45 -5.38 -6.05
C LEU A 268 18.41 -5.11 -7.55
N PHE A 269 18.47 -6.15 -8.37
CA PHE A 269 18.36 -6.05 -9.83
C PHE A 269 17.51 -7.18 -10.41
N THR A 270 16.90 -6.97 -11.56
CA THR A 270 16.26 -8.03 -12.38
C THR A 270 17.09 -8.34 -13.60
N SER A 271 17.05 -9.57 -14.14
CA SER A 271 17.62 -9.90 -15.46
C SER A 271 16.74 -9.40 -16.61
N SER A 272 17.28 -9.40 -17.84
CA SER A 272 16.55 -9.34 -19.12
C SER A 272 15.26 -8.48 -19.14
N PRO A 273 15.38 -7.13 -19.06
CA PRO A 273 16.62 -6.36 -19.03
C PRO A 273 17.18 -6.14 -17.62
N LEU A 274 18.50 -5.93 -17.54
CA LEU A 274 19.18 -5.62 -16.29
C LEU A 274 18.72 -4.28 -15.70
N LEU A 275 17.85 -4.32 -14.70
CA LEU A 275 17.22 -3.12 -14.11
C LEU A 275 17.32 -3.07 -12.59
N PRO A 276 17.69 -1.92 -11.99
CA PRO A 276 17.72 -1.74 -10.54
C PRO A 276 16.31 -1.73 -9.95
N GLN A 277 16.15 -2.35 -8.78
CA GLN A 277 14.89 -2.44 -8.04
C GLN A 277 15.00 -1.66 -6.72
N TYR A 278 14.07 -0.74 -6.48
CA TYR A 278 14.07 0.15 -5.31
C TYR A 278 13.29 -0.42 -4.11
N ALA A 279 13.24 -1.75 -4.00
CA ALA A 279 12.61 -2.44 -2.89
C ALA A 279 13.57 -2.57 -1.69
N LYS A 280 13.02 -2.62 -0.47
CA LYS A 280 13.84 -2.91 0.72
C LYS A 280 14.38 -4.33 0.66
N ARG A 281 15.67 -4.50 0.96
CA ARG A 281 16.32 -5.82 1.04
C ARG A 281 15.51 -6.79 1.91
N PRO A 282 15.22 -8.00 1.42
CA PRO A 282 14.68 -9.09 2.22
C PRO A 282 15.68 -9.52 3.31
N LEU A 283 15.20 -9.59 4.57
CA LEU A 283 15.99 -9.98 5.74
C LEU A 283 15.71 -11.44 6.17
N GLY A 284 15.20 -12.25 5.26
CA GLY A 284 14.73 -13.62 5.51
C GLY A 284 14.39 -14.27 4.18
N HIS A 285 13.19 -14.84 4.08
CA HIS A 285 12.79 -15.57 2.89
C HIS A 285 12.37 -14.65 1.73
N VAL A 286 12.81 -15.00 0.52
CA VAL A 286 12.27 -14.49 -0.74
C VAL A 286 11.48 -15.59 -1.41
N GLY A 287 10.23 -15.30 -1.72
CA GLY A 287 9.36 -16.18 -2.48
C GLY A 287 9.50 -15.90 -3.97
N VAL A 288 9.59 -16.97 -4.76
CA VAL A 288 9.67 -16.92 -6.22
C VAL A 288 8.44 -17.63 -6.76
N PHE A 289 7.67 -16.94 -7.59
CA PHE A 289 6.44 -17.43 -8.20
C PHE A 289 6.56 -17.50 -9.72
N LEU A 290 6.05 -18.57 -10.31
CA LEU A 290 5.90 -18.77 -11.75
C LEU A 290 4.43 -19.05 -12.07
N ASP A 291 3.87 -18.29 -13.01
CA ASP A 291 2.65 -18.63 -13.73
C ASP A 291 3.02 -18.87 -15.19
N TYR A 292 3.14 -20.14 -15.58
CA TYR A 292 3.66 -20.51 -16.90
C TYR A 292 2.69 -20.06 -18.00
N GLU A 293 1.40 -20.37 -17.87
CA GLU A 293 0.37 -19.97 -18.83
C GLU A 293 0.12 -18.46 -18.82
N GLY A 294 0.22 -17.83 -17.66
CA GLY A 294 0.10 -16.38 -17.52
C GLY A 294 1.31 -15.59 -18.01
N GLY A 295 2.45 -16.25 -18.26
CA GLY A 295 3.68 -15.59 -18.68
C GLY A 295 4.27 -14.68 -17.59
N VAL A 296 4.18 -15.07 -16.31
CA VAL A 296 4.58 -14.22 -15.17
C VAL A 296 5.59 -14.92 -14.28
N VAL A 297 6.66 -14.21 -13.92
CA VAL A 297 7.57 -14.60 -12.83
C VAL A 297 7.61 -13.47 -11.80
N SER A 298 7.29 -13.74 -10.54
CA SER A 298 7.20 -12.71 -9.49
C SER A 298 8.07 -13.03 -8.28
N PHE A 299 8.60 -11.99 -7.65
CA PHE A 299 9.44 -12.09 -6.45
C PHE A 299 8.81 -11.33 -5.30
N VAL A 300 8.70 -11.98 -4.13
CA VAL A 300 8.05 -11.41 -2.95
C VAL A 300 8.96 -11.46 -1.73
N ASN A 301 8.94 -10.39 -0.95
CA ASN A 301 9.53 -10.39 0.38
C ASN A 301 8.52 -11.02 1.34
N VAL A 302 8.81 -12.26 1.78
CA VAL A 302 7.87 -13.09 2.56
C VAL A 302 7.58 -12.44 3.91
N ALA A 303 8.62 -12.01 4.62
CA ALA A 303 8.50 -11.40 5.95
C ALA A 303 7.65 -10.12 5.93
N ARG A 304 7.77 -9.31 4.88
CA ARG A 304 7.02 -8.05 4.72
C ARG A 304 5.69 -8.21 3.98
N ARG A 305 5.41 -9.39 3.41
CA ARG A 305 4.25 -9.66 2.54
C ARG A 305 4.12 -8.61 1.43
N SER A 306 5.24 -8.26 0.80
CA SER A 306 5.30 -7.20 -0.21
C SER A 306 5.96 -7.70 -1.49
N LEU A 307 5.42 -7.32 -2.63
CA LEU A 307 6.04 -7.56 -3.94
C LEU A 307 7.39 -6.83 -4.02
N ILE A 308 8.41 -7.53 -4.50
CA ILE A 308 9.71 -6.94 -4.86
C ILE A 308 9.64 -6.47 -6.32
N CYS A 309 9.37 -7.41 -7.24
CA CYS A 309 9.21 -7.14 -8.66
C CYS A 309 8.46 -8.30 -9.37
N SER A 310 8.03 -8.05 -10.60
CA SER A 310 7.41 -9.05 -11.48
C SER A 310 7.91 -8.87 -12.91
N PHE A 311 8.29 -9.98 -13.53
CA PHE A 311 8.35 -10.16 -14.97
C PHE A 311 6.94 -10.45 -15.48
N LEU A 312 6.48 -9.65 -16.44
CA LEU A 312 5.12 -9.73 -16.98
C LEU A 312 5.16 -10.04 -18.48
N SER A 313 4.16 -10.77 -18.96
CA SER A 313 3.98 -11.07 -20.39
C SER A 313 5.18 -11.76 -21.04
N CYS A 314 5.85 -12.63 -20.30
CA CYS A 314 6.97 -13.43 -20.77
C CYS A 314 6.49 -14.56 -21.68
N SER A 315 7.18 -14.73 -22.82
CA SER A 315 6.96 -15.87 -23.71
C SER A 315 7.86 -17.02 -23.31
N PHE A 316 7.32 -18.02 -22.61
CA PHE A 316 8.07 -19.22 -22.24
C PHE A 316 8.02 -20.25 -23.37
N SER A 317 9.11 -20.32 -24.15
CA SER A 317 9.26 -21.26 -25.27
C SER A 317 9.98 -22.55 -24.88
N SER A 318 10.34 -22.73 -23.61
CA SER A 318 11.14 -23.86 -23.13
C SER A 318 10.86 -24.12 -21.65
N PRO A 319 11.12 -25.35 -21.16
CA PRO A 319 11.00 -25.67 -19.75
C PRO A 319 11.84 -24.73 -18.88
N LEU A 320 11.24 -24.24 -17.80
CA LEU A 320 11.89 -23.38 -16.82
C LEU A 320 12.29 -24.17 -15.59
N LYS A 321 13.53 -23.97 -15.14
CA LYS A 321 14.10 -24.66 -13.99
C LYS A 321 14.44 -23.64 -12.91
N PRO A 322 14.10 -23.92 -11.63
CA PRO A 322 14.56 -23.10 -10.51
C PRO A 322 16.08 -23.00 -10.52
N PHE A 323 16.58 -21.79 -10.27
CA PHE A 323 17.99 -21.49 -10.20
C PHE A 323 18.28 -20.70 -8.93
N LEU A 324 19.37 -21.10 -8.26
CA LEU A 324 19.90 -20.45 -7.08
C LEU A 324 21.41 -20.26 -7.27
N CYS A 325 21.89 -19.05 -6.99
CA CYS A 325 23.30 -18.76 -6.86
C CYS A 325 23.53 -17.89 -5.62
N SER A 326 24.50 -18.25 -4.78
CA SER A 326 24.84 -17.48 -3.58
C SER A 326 26.35 -17.44 -3.36
N GLY A 327 26.87 -16.27 -3.02
CA GLY A 327 28.25 -16.13 -2.54
C GLY A 327 28.33 -16.54 -1.07
N HIS A 328 29.39 -17.26 -0.69
CA HIS A 328 29.69 -17.45 0.73
C HIS A 328 29.93 -16.08 1.43
N PRO A 329 29.61 -15.96 2.73
CA PRO A 329 29.93 -14.78 3.53
C PRO A 329 31.41 -14.37 3.50
#